data_AF-A0A381SVQ1-F1
#
_entry.id   AF-A0A381SVQ1-F1
#
_cell.length_a   1.000
_cell.length_b   1.000
_cell.length_c   1.000
_cell.angle_alpha   90.00
_cell.angle_beta   90.00
_cell.angle_gamma   90.00
#
_symmetry.space_group_name_H-M   'P 1'
#
loop_
_entity.id
_entity.type
_entity.pdbx_description
1 polymer ?
#
loop_
_entity_poly.entity_id
_entity_poly.type
_entity_poly.pdbx_seq_one_letter_code
_entity_poly.pdbx_strand_id
1 'polypeptide(L)'
;MKSILKYYTSQNIKILKKILILSFFIFFSCSSNEIQNQLNLQEMEIQLEKGEFPKTTSILVSQKGKMVYEKYFGDGRLGLLNDTRSVTKSITSIVVGKMIQDGNISGVEDKISTYLNSEVIINDSIKANIQIKDLLTMSSSFLANDSDDLSPGNEDNMHKQDDWLKWIINLPVKQNYLRDESGFGPFRYATINAVLMGNVIEKAVAQPVDKYIINALLNPLGIDNYEFQYSPMKEVMAGGGLRLRSRDLLKIGELVQNKGIFETVSIIT
;
A
#
# COMPACT_ATOMS: atom_id res chain seq x y z
N MET A 1 -31.98 -75.57 19.35
CA MET A 1 -33.22 -75.72 20.16
C MET A 1 -34.08 -74.48 19.94
N LYS A 2 -35.15 -74.57 19.12
CA LYS A 2 -36.07 -73.46 18.74
C LYS A 2 -35.41 -72.23 18.06
N SER A 3 -35.98 -71.53 17.08
CA SER A 3 -37.15 -71.81 16.21
C SER A 3 -37.15 -70.85 15.00
N ILE A 4 -37.51 -71.36 13.80
CA ILE A 4 -38.60 -70.87 12.89
C ILE A 4 -38.58 -69.34 12.57
N LEU A 5 -38.47 -68.78 11.35
CA LEU A 5 -38.68 -69.17 9.92
C LEU A 5 -37.65 -68.35 9.05
N LYS A 6 -37.24 -68.58 7.78
CA LYS A 6 -37.62 -69.40 6.59
C LYS A 6 -38.84 -68.91 5.76
N TYR A 7 -38.88 -68.94 4.41
CA TYR A 7 -37.87 -69.19 3.35
C TYR A 7 -38.44 -68.71 1.97
N TYR A 8 -37.60 -68.13 1.08
CA TYR A 8 -37.68 -68.19 -0.41
C TYR A 8 -38.94 -67.56 -1.10
N THR A 9 -39.04 -67.30 -2.42
CA THR A 9 -38.12 -67.48 -3.58
C THR A 9 -38.34 -66.37 -4.64
N SER A 10 -37.41 -66.23 -5.59
CA SER A 10 -37.59 -65.49 -6.86
C SER A 10 -38.25 -66.32 -7.97
N GLN A 11 -38.96 -65.69 -8.91
CA GLN A 11 -39.15 -66.23 -10.27
C GLN A 11 -39.53 -65.17 -11.32
N ASN A 12 -38.94 -65.31 -12.51
CA ASN A 12 -39.37 -64.88 -13.87
C ASN A 12 -39.70 -63.39 -14.15
N ILE A 13 -39.16 -62.70 -15.16
CA ILE A 13 -38.78 -62.98 -16.58
C ILE A 13 -39.95 -62.78 -17.58
N LYS A 14 -39.70 -61.87 -18.56
CA LYS A 14 -40.47 -61.53 -19.79
C LYS A 14 -41.79 -60.75 -19.66
N ILE A 15 -41.78 -59.50 -20.16
CA ILE A 15 -42.62 -58.89 -21.23
C ILE A 15 -42.21 -57.39 -21.29
N LEU A 16 -41.52 -56.82 -22.28
CA LEU A 16 -41.66 -56.72 -23.76
C LEU A 16 -42.40 -55.42 -24.20
N LYS A 17 -41.71 -54.60 -25.02
CA LYS A 17 -42.14 -53.46 -25.89
C LYS A 17 -41.93 -51.99 -25.42
N LYS A 18 -41.00 -51.33 -26.13
CA LYS A 18 -41.00 -49.93 -26.65
C LYS A 18 -40.86 -48.73 -25.69
N ILE A 19 -40.51 -47.59 -26.29
CA ILE A 19 -40.10 -46.28 -25.71
C ILE A 19 -38.70 -46.38 -25.10
N LEU A 20 -37.60 -45.97 -25.74
CA LEU A 20 -37.39 -44.89 -26.74
C LEU A 20 -37.80 -43.51 -26.21
N ILE A 21 -37.07 -43.03 -25.20
CA ILE A 21 -36.95 -41.60 -24.91
C ILE A 21 -35.50 -41.17 -25.12
N LEU A 22 -35.35 -40.04 -25.80
CA LEU A 22 -34.06 -39.44 -26.15
C LEU A 22 -33.50 -38.75 -24.89
N SER A 23 -32.39 -39.25 -24.33
CA SER A 23 -31.70 -38.61 -23.21
C SER A 23 -30.94 -37.36 -23.68
N PHE A 24 -31.71 -36.34 -24.03
CA PHE A 24 -31.27 -35.05 -24.53
C PHE A 24 -30.62 -34.27 -23.36
N PHE A 25 -29.30 -34.41 -23.22
CA PHE A 25 -28.52 -33.64 -22.26
C PHE A 25 -28.55 -32.15 -22.64
N ILE A 26 -29.50 -31.42 -22.07
CA ILE A 26 -29.53 -29.96 -22.12
C ILE A 26 -28.34 -29.47 -21.28
N PHE A 27 -27.20 -29.25 -21.94
CA PHE A 27 -26.17 -28.36 -21.43
C PHE A 27 -26.78 -26.96 -21.37
N PHE A 28 -27.40 -26.63 -20.24
CA PHE A 28 -27.66 -25.26 -19.85
C PHE A 28 -26.29 -24.63 -19.60
N SER A 29 -25.68 -24.11 -20.66
CA SER A 29 -24.56 -23.20 -20.56
C SER A 29 -25.04 -21.99 -19.78
N CYS A 30 -24.73 -21.96 -18.48
CA CYS A 30 -24.95 -20.80 -17.64
C CYS A 30 -23.97 -19.72 -18.11
N SER A 31 -24.35 -18.99 -19.15
CA SER A 31 -23.67 -17.80 -19.61
C SER A 31 -23.85 -16.74 -18.53
N SER A 32 -22.97 -16.77 -17.54
CA SER A 32 -22.66 -15.58 -16.76
C SER A 32 -22.34 -14.48 -17.76
N ASN A 33 -23.22 -13.49 -17.86
CA ASN A 33 -22.87 -12.23 -18.49
C ASN A 33 -21.82 -11.57 -17.58
N GLU A 34 -20.56 -11.97 -17.76
CA GLU A 34 -19.46 -11.07 -17.49
C GLU A 34 -19.74 -9.82 -18.31
N ILE A 35 -20.19 -8.77 -17.64
CA ILE A 35 -20.07 -7.43 -18.17
C ILE A 35 -18.57 -7.15 -18.14
N GLN A 36 -17.89 -7.61 -19.19
CA GLN A 36 -16.56 -7.12 -19.51
C GLN A 36 -16.72 -5.64 -19.79
N ASN A 37 -16.50 -4.84 -18.75
CA ASN A 37 -16.25 -3.40 -18.85
C ASN A 37 -14.95 -3.23 -19.64
N GLN A 38 -15.03 -3.43 -20.96
CA GLN A 38 -13.93 -3.23 -21.88
C GLN A 38 -13.48 -1.78 -21.71
N LEU A 39 -12.25 -1.62 -21.23
CA LEU A 39 -11.79 -0.36 -20.67
C LEU A 39 -11.72 0.71 -21.77
N ASN A 40 -12.77 1.54 -21.83
CA ASN A 40 -13.04 2.42 -22.96
C ASN A 40 -12.19 3.70 -22.86
N LEU A 41 -10.94 3.58 -23.30
CA LEU A 41 -9.97 4.68 -23.29
C LEU A 41 -10.46 5.90 -24.09
N GLN A 42 -11.27 5.71 -25.14
CA GLN A 42 -11.85 6.82 -25.91
C GLN A 42 -12.91 7.59 -25.11
N GLU A 43 -13.78 6.89 -24.38
CA GLU A 43 -14.77 7.51 -23.49
C GLU A 43 -14.10 8.20 -22.30
N MET A 44 -13.09 7.57 -21.70
CA MET A 44 -12.24 8.19 -20.68
C MET A 44 -11.62 9.52 -21.18
N GLU A 45 -11.06 9.53 -22.39
CA GLU A 45 -10.54 10.73 -23.03
C GLU A 45 -11.62 11.80 -23.25
N ILE A 46 -12.81 11.41 -23.69
CA ILE A 46 -13.95 12.33 -23.88
C ILE A 46 -14.37 12.99 -22.55
N GLN A 47 -14.41 12.24 -21.44
CA GLN A 47 -14.72 12.83 -20.12
C GLN A 47 -13.61 13.76 -19.61
N LEU A 48 -12.34 13.45 -19.90
CA LEU A 48 -11.20 14.31 -19.60
C LEU A 48 -11.21 15.60 -20.41
N GLU A 49 -11.51 15.52 -21.72
CA GLU A 49 -11.55 16.67 -22.63
C GLU A 49 -12.78 17.57 -22.41
N LYS A 50 -13.89 17.02 -21.88
CA LYS A 50 -15.00 17.81 -21.31
C LYS A 50 -14.64 18.57 -20.03
N GLY A 51 -13.52 18.24 -19.39
CA GLY A 51 -13.11 18.85 -18.13
C GLY A 51 -13.81 18.29 -16.89
N GLU A 52 -14.34 17.05 -16.93
CA GLU A 52 -14.92 16.40 -15.74
C GLU A 52 -13.84 16.11 -14.67
N PHE A 53 -12.58 15.92 -15.10
CA PHE A 53 -11.42 15.73 -14.23
C PHE A 53 -10.30 16.72 -14.57
N PRO A 54 -10.49 18.04 -14.34
CA PRO A 54 -9.69 19.11 -14.94
C PRO A 54 -8.28 19.29 -14.31
N LYS A 55 -7.91 18.44 -13.35
CA LYS A 55 -6.59 18.40 -12.70
C LYS A 55 -5.79 17.13 -13.03
N THR A 56 -6.31 16.26 -13.90
CA THR A 56 -5.56 15.11 -14.41
C THR A 56 -4.48 15.61 -15.36
N THR A 57 -3.21 15.34 -15.05
CA THR A 57 -2.06 15.72 -15.91
C THR A 57 -1.63 14.60 -16.85
N SER A 58 -1.86 13.33 -16.48
CA SER A 58 -1.45 12.17 -17.27
C SER A 58 -2.18 10.91 -16.86
N ILE A 59 -2.40 10.00 -17.81
CA ILE A 59 -2.80 8.61 -17.55
C ILE A 59 -1.87 7.69 -18.34
N LEU A 60 -1.23 6.75 -17.63
CA LEU A 60 -0.31 5.75 -18.17
C LEU A 60 -0.81 4.36 -17.75
N VAL A 61 -0.73 3.38 -18.65
CA VAL A 61 -1.06 1.97 -18.38
C VAL A 61 0.01 1.07 -18.99
N SER A 62 0.65 0.26 -18.16
CA SER A 62 1.48 -0.87 -18.59
C SER A 62 0.73 -2.19 -18.40
N GLN A 63 0.99 -3.15 -19.28
CA GLN A 63 0.58 -4.53 -19.13
C GLN A 63 1.77 -5.43 -19.43
N LYS A 64 2.22 -6.22 -18.43
CA LYS A 64 3.36 -7.15 -18.54
C LYS A 64 4.67 -6.46 -19.02
N GLY A 65 4.99 -5.30 -18.43
CA GLY A 65 6.20 -4.55 -18.77
C GLY A 65 6.15 -3.81 -20.12
N LYS A 66 4.97 -3.70 -20.74
CA LYS A 66 4.76 -2.96 -21.98
C LYS A 66 3.72 -1.86 -21.79
N MET A 67 4.11 -0.62 -22.06
CA MET A 67 3.18 0.50 -22.16
C MET A 67 2.11 0.19 -23.23
N VAL A 68 0.85 0.15 -22.82
CA VAL A 68 -0.33 -0.03 -23.70
C VAL A 68 -1.14 1.26 -23.83
N TYR A 69 -0.95 2.22 -22.92
CA TYR A 69 -1.55 3.55 -23.01
C TYR A 69 -0.65 4.60 -22.33
N GLU A 70 -0.51 5.77 -22.96
CA GLU A 70 0.12 6.96 -22.37
C GLU A 70 -0.46 8.21 -23.03
N LYS A 71 -1.18 9.03 -22.27
CA LYS A 71 -1.65 10.36 -22.71
C LYS A 71 -1.45 11.38 -21.58
N TYR A 72 -1.13 12.61 -21.99
CA TYR A 72 -0.98 13.77 -21.11
C TYR A 72 -2.11 14.76 -21.40
N PHE A 73 -2.53 15.50 -20.36
CA PHE A 73 -3.72 16.35 -20.37
C PHE A 73 -3.42 17.66 -19.62
N GLY A 74 -4.11 18.75 -19.95
CA GLY A 74 -3.91 20.05 -19.32
C GLY A 74 -2.49 20.61 -19.55
N ASP A 75 -1.77 20.93 -18.47
CA ASP A 75 -0.35 21.33 -18.49
C ASP A 75 0.61 20.13 -18.44
N GLY A 76 0.07 18.91 -18.39
CA GLY A 76 0.79 17.66 -18.33
C GLY A 76 1.72 17.43 -19.51
N ARG A 77 2.90 16.87 -19.21
CA ARG A 77 3.97 16.60 -20.18
C ARG A 77 4.95 15.59 -19.61
N LEU A 78 5.68 14.89 -20.47
CA LEU A 78 6.64 13.83 -20.13
C LEU A 78 7.63 14.20 -19.00
N GLY A 79 8.09 15.46 -18.98
CA GLY A 79 9.03 15.99 -17.98
C GLY A 79 8.40 16.67 -16.77
N LEU A 80 7.08 16.65 -16.60
CA LEU A 80 6.43 17.27 -15.43
C LEU A 80 6.66 16.41 -14.18
N LEU A 81 7.23 17.04 -13.14
CA LEU A 81 7.22 16.49 -11.79
C LEU A 81 5.85 16.79 -11.16
N ASN A 82 5.05 15.75 -10.95
CA ASN A 82 3.75 15.85 -10.30
C ASN A 82 3.94 15.71 -8.79
N ASP A 83 3.29 16.55 -7.99
CA ASP A 83 3.14 16.35 -6.53
C ASP A 83 2.34 15.06 -6.29
N THR A 84 3.03 14.02 -5.81
CA THR A 84 2.45 12.67 -5.66
C THR A 84 1.63 12.50 -4.37
N ARG A 85 1.60 13.54 -3.51
CA ARG A 85 0.94 13.52 -2.20
C ARG A 85 1.29 12.23 -1.44
N SER A 86 0.28 11.55 -0.89
CA SER A 86 0.43 10.37 -0.05
C SER A 86 1.04 9.13 -0.72
N VAL A 87 1.27 9.12 -2.04
CA VAL A 87 2.06 8.05 -2.70
C VAL A 87 3.49 7.98 -2.13
N THR A 88 4.01 9.10 -1.64
CA THR A 88 5.27 9.17 -0.88
C THR A 88 5.31 8.17 0.29
N LYS A 89 4.18 7.92 0.96
CA LYS A 89 4.07 6.95 2.07
C LYS A 89 4.34 5.51 1.60
N SER A 90 3.92 5.17 0.38
CA SER A 90 4.22 3.88 -0.24
C SER A 90 5.72 3.75 -0.53
N ILE A 91 6.36 4.81 -1.02
CA ILE A 91 7.82 4.87 -1.25
C ILE A 91 8.58 4.69 0.08
N THR A 92 8.16 5.37 1.15
CA THR A 92 8.68 5.20 2.51
C THR A 92 8.55 3.75 2.99
N SER A 93 7.39 3.11 2.81
CA SER A 93 7.17 1.70 3.17
C SER A 93 8.06 0.73 2.39
N ILE A 94 8.21 0.97 1.07
CA ILE A 94 9.06 0.19 0.16
C ILE A 94 10.53 0.22 0.63
N VAL A 95 11.08 1.38 1.01
CA VAL A 95 12.46 1.45 1.50
C VAL A 95 12.64 0.91 2.92
N VAL A 96 11.60 0.88 3.75
CA VAL A 96 11.65 0.14 5.04
C VAL A 96 11.71 -1.37 4.81
N GLY A 97 11.07 -1.90 3.76
CA GLY A 97 11.31 -3.27 3.30
C GLY A 97 12.79 -3.52 2.98
N LYS A 98 13.43 -2.57 2.27
CA LYS A 98 14.87 -2.65 1.96
C LYS A 98 15.76 -2.60 3.21
N MET A 99 15.39 -1.84 4.24
CA MET A 99 16.11 -1.81 5.53
C MET A 99 16.08 -3.15 6.28
N ILE A 100 15.00 -3.93 6.14
CA ILE A 100 14.90 -5.28 6.72
C ILE A 100 15.83 -6.23 5.94
N GLN A 101 15.79 -6.16 4.60
CA GLN A 101 16.64 -6.96 3.72
C GLN A 101 18.13 -6.69 3.92
N ASP A 102 18.50 -5.42 4.13
CA ASP A 102 19.89 -4.97 4.37
C ASP A 102 20.33 -5.13 5.85
N GLY A 103 19.44 -5.57 6.74
CA GLY A 103 19.73 -5.76 8.17
C GLY A 103 19.96 -4.46 8.95
N ASN A 104 19.50 -3.31 8.44
CA ASN A 104 19.51 -2.04 9.19
C ASN A 104 18.48 -2.04 10.33
N ILE A 105 17.42 -2.84 10.19
CA ILE A 105 16.46 -3.18 11.25
C ILE A 105 16.22 -4.70 11.22
N SER A 106 15.87 -5.29 12.35
CA SER A 106 15.56 -6.73 12.48
C SER A 106 14.19 -7.08 11.89
N GLY A 107 13.23 -6.15 11.96
CA GLY A 107 11.91 -6.31 11.37
C GLY A 107 10.90 -5.24 11.82
N VAL A 108 9.66 -5.36 11.32
CA VAL A 108 8.58 -4.41 11.66
C VAL A 108 8.12 -4.48 13.12
N GLU A 109 8.54 -5.49 13.87
CA GLU A 109 8.32 -5.62 15.31
C GLU A 109 9.31 -4.78 16.15
N ASP A 110 10.37 -4.23 15.56
CA ASP A 110 11.33 -3.41 16.31
C ASP A 110 10.68 -2.12 16.82
N LYS A 111 11.07 -1.72 18.03
CA LYS A 111 10.56 -0.53 18.69
C LYS A 111 11.24 0.74 18.16
N ILE A 112 10.47 1.81 17.95
CA ILE A 112 11.02 3.08 17.45
C ILE A 112 11.98 3.73 18.45
N SER A 113 11.83 3.41 19.74
CA SER A 113 12.71 3.83 20.84
C SER A 113 14.15 3.34 20.68
N THR A 114 14.37 2.19 20.03
CA THR A 114 15.71 1.66 19.71
C THR A 114 16.51 2.59 18.79
N TYR A 115 15.85 3.33 17.91
CA TYR A 115 16.50 4.15 16.88
C TYR A 115 16.46 5.65 17.19
N LEU A 116 15.36 6.15 17.76
CA LEU A 116 15.15 7.59 17.96
C LEU A 116 15.84 8.14 19.23
N ASN A 117 16.31 7.27 20.13
CA ASN A 117 17.08 7.57 21.36
C ASN A 117 16.65 8.88 22.08
N SER A 118 15.34 9.05 22.26
CA SER A 118 14.76 10.27 22.82
C SER A 118 14.15 10.01 24.18
N GLU A 119 14.54 10.78 25.19
CA GLU A 119 14.00 10.69 26.55
C GLU A 119 12.47 10.85 26.58
N VAL A 120 11.89 11.66 25.69
CA VAL A 120 10.43 11.85 25.56
C VAL A 120 9.71 10.58 25.09
N ILE A 121 10.38 9.73 24.30
CA ILE A 121 9.87 8.42 23.89
C ILE A 121 10.16 7.38 24.97
N ILE A 122 11.38 7.38 25.54
CA ILE A 122 11.87 6.35 26.47
C ILE A 122 11.14 6.40 27.82
N ASN A 123 10.84 7.61 28.32
CA ASN A 123 10.20 7.80 29.63
C ASN A 123 8.66 7.68 29.60
N ASP A 124 8.04 7.66 28.41
CA ASP A 124 6.61 7.39 28.22
C ASP A 124 6.44 5.91 27.81
N SER A 125 5.86 5.10 28.70
CA SER A 125 5.76 3.65 28.49
C SER A 125 4.86 3.24 27.32
N ILE A 126 4.00 4.13 26.82
CA ILE A 126 3.18 3.89 25.63
C ILE A 126 4.00 4.22 24.37
N LYS A 127 4.72 5.36 24.35
CA LYS A 127 5.62 5.73 23.24
C LYS A 127 6.81 4.77 23.09
N ALA A 128 7.41 4.36 24.21
CA ALA A 128 8.52 3.39 24.23
C ALA A 128 8.14 2.01 23.66
N ASN A 129 6.85 1.69 23.57
CA ASN A 129 6.31 0.44 23.04
C ASN A 129 5.70 0.57 21.62
N ILE A 130 5.81 1.73 20.96
CA ILE A 130 5.48 1.86 19.53
C ILE A 130 6.51 1.08 18.71
N GLN A 131 6.02 0.26 17.79
CA GLN A 131 6.77 -0.58 16.86
C GLN A 131 6.69 0.00 15.45
N ILE A 132 7.67 -0.35 14.60
CA ILE A 132 7.70 0.08 13.19
C ILE A 132 6.40 -0.28 12.46
N LYS A 133 5.79 -1.44 12.72
CA LYS A 133 4.50 -1.84 12.14
C LYS A 133 3.36 -0.89 12.48
N ASP A 134 3.32 -0.27 13.66
CA ASP A 134 2.22 0.65 14.00
C ASP A 134 2.30 1.93 13.16
N LEU A 135 3.52 2.34 12.77
CA LEU A 135 3.72 3.46 11.85
C LEU A 135 3.33 3.08 10.42
N LEU A 136 3.83 1.94 9.93
CA LEU A 136 3.56 1.45 8.57
C LEU A 136 2.07 1.14 8.30
N THR A 137 1.34 0.71 9.33
CA THR A 137 -0.10 0.37 9.23
C THR A 137 -1.05 1.48 9.68
N MET A 138 -0.54 2.69 9.95
CA MET A 138 -1.35 3.83 10.42
C MET A 138 -2.18 3.48 11.68
N SER A 139 -1.55 2.80 12.65
CA SER A 139 -2.24 2.26 13.82
C SER A 139 -1.61 2.65 15.16
N SER A 140 -0.62 3.56 15.15
CA SER A 140 0.13 3.98 16.34
C SER A 140 -0.72 4.60 17.46
N SER A 141 -0.14 4.65 18.65
CA SER A 141 -0.81 5.11 19.87
C SER A 141 -1.04 6.62 19.94
N PHE A 142 -0.51 7.42 19.01
CA PHE A 142 -0.69 8.87 19.00
C PHE A 142 -2.17 9.28 18.79
N LEU A 143 -2.56 10.41 19.38
CA LEU A 143 -3.85 11.05 19.09
C LEU A 143 -3.74 11.87 17.81
N ALA A 144 -3.78 11.16 16.69
CA ALA A 144 -3.69 11.70 15.35
C ALA A 144 -4.72 11.06 14.41
N ASN A 145 -5.26 11.87 13.51
CA ASN A 145 -6.17 11.50 12.43
C ASN A 145 -6.25 12.70 11.46
N ASP A 146 -5.83 12.56 10.21
CA ASP A 146 -5.86 13.65 9.23
C ASP A 146 -7.30 13.95 8.75
N SER A 147 -8.24 13.04 9.00
CA SER A 147 -9.68 13.24 8.73
C SER A 147 -10.45 13.87 9.91
N ASP A 148 -9.73 14.52 10.83
CA ASP A 148 -10.27 15.22 12.00
C ASP A 148 -9.42 16.46 12.29
N ASP A 149 -9.91 17.64 11.93
CA ASP A 149 -9.22 18.93 12.08
C ASP A 149 -8.88 19.27 13.54
N LEU A 150 -9.61 18.67 14.50
CA LEU A 150 -9.39 18.84 15.94
C LEU A 150 -8.38 17.82 16.50
N SER A 151 -7.89 16.88 15.69
CA SER A 151 -6.93 15.88 16.13
C SER A 151 -5.57 16.52 16.45
N PRO A 152 -4.99 16.31 17.64
CA PRO A 152 -3.71 16.91 18.01
C PRO A 152 -2.59 16.67 16.99
N GLY A 153 -2.52 15.45 16.43
CA GLY A 153 -1.55 15.04 15.41
C GLY A 153 -2.00 15.13 13.96
N ASN A 154 -3.02 15.93 13.63
CA ASN A 154 -3.44 16.19 12.24
C ASN A 154 -2.30 16.84 11.41
N GLU A 155 -2.13 16.47 10.13
CA GLU A 155 -1.05 16.97 9.26
C GLU A 155 -1.00 18.50 9.09
N ASP A 156 -2.15 19.19 9.10
CA ASP A 156 -2.18 20.65 9.03
C ASP A 156 -1.59 21.30 10.30
N ASN A 157 -1.56 20.61 11.43
CA ASN A 157 -0.90 21.08 12.64
C ASN A 157 0.62 20.82 12.62
N MET A 158 1.06 19.76 11.92
CA MET A 158 2.48 19.49 11.65
C MET A 158 3.10 20.54 10.72
N HIS A 159 2.38 20.94 9.67
CA HIS A 159 2.85 21.93 8.69
C HIS A 159 3.01 23.36 9.25
N LYS A 160 2.57 23.60 10.50
CA LYS A 160 2.78 24.85 11.26
C LYS A 160 4.05 24.85 12.11
N GLN A 161 4.86 23.77 12.09
CA GLN A 161 6.03 23.58 12.95
C GLN A 161 7.34 23.57 12.15
N ASP A 162 8.42 24.06 12.77
CA ASP A 162 9.78 24.02 12.20
C ASP A 162 10.46 22.64 12.35
N ASP A 163 10.20 21.96 13.47
CA ASP A 163 10.80 20.71 13.94
C ASP A 163 9.70 19.65 14.09
N TRP A 164 9.53 18.81 13.07
CA TRP A 164 8.44 17.83 13.00
C TRP A 164 8.68 16.67 13.96
N LEU A 165 9.90 16.13 14.05
CA LEU A 165 10.26 15.09 15.02
C LEU A 165 9.92 15.52 16.44
N LYS A 166 10.41 16.67 16.89
CA LYS A 166 10.17 17.16 18.25
C LYS A 166 8.69 17.43 18.53
N TRP A 167 7.94 17.93 17.54
CA TRP A 167 6.50 18.10 17.71
C TRP A 167 5.78 16.74 17.81
N ILE A 168 6.05 15.82 16.88
CA ILE A 168 5.42 14.48 16.84
C ILE A 168 5.66 13.72 18.15
N ILE A 169 6.90 13.65 18.66
CA ILE A 169 7.20 12.89 19.88
C ILE A 169 6.55 13.50 21.13
N ASN A 170 6.23 14.79 21.11
CA ASN A 170 5.53 15.47 22.20
C ASN A 170 3.99 15.37 22.10
N LEU A 171 3.44 14.82 21.02
CA LEU A 171 2.00 14.60 20.90
C LEU A 171 1.47 13.67 22.03
N PRO A 172 0.20 13.87 22.45
CA PRO A 172 -0.45 12.99 23.41
C PRO A 172 -0.77 11.62 22.77
N VAL A 173 -0.79 10.58 23.61
CA VAL A 173 -1.08 9.19 23.22
C VAL A 173 -2.35 8.68 23.89
N LYS A 174 -3.06 7.78 23.20
CA LYS A 174 -4.24 7.07 23.71
C LYS A 174 -3.82 6.20 24.89
N GLN A 175 -4.21 6.58 26.10
CA GLN A 175 -3.83 5.88 27.34
C GLN A 175 -4.26 4.40 27.32
N ASN A 176 -5.48 4.13 26.85
CA ASN A 176 -5.98 2.77 26.61
C ASN A 176 -5.65 2.32 25.17
N TYR A 177 -4.38 2.37 24.79
CA TYR A 177 -3.89 1.76 23.55
C TYR A 177 -3.77 0.25 23.73
N LEU A 178 -4.36 -0.50 22.80
CA LEU A 178 -4.33 -1.95 22.74
C LEU A 178 -4.19 -2.33 21.27
N ARG A 179 -3.42 -3.40 21.02
CA ARG A 179 -3.41 -4.10 19.74
C ARG A 179 -4.39 -5.27 19.80
N ASP A 180 -4.85 -5.72 18.64
CA ASP A 180 -5.68 -6.92 18.50
C ASP A 180 -4.86 -8.23 18.64
N GLU A 181 -5.53 -9.37 18.48
CA GLU A 181 -4.90 -10.69 18.53
C GLU A 181 -3.91 -10.95 17.38
N SER A 182 -3.99 -10.17 16.29
CA SER A 182 -3.02 -10.18 15.19
C SER A 182 -1.83 -9.24 15.43
N GLY A 183 -1.86 -8.47 16.52
CA GLY A 183 -0.82 -7.52 16.87
C GLY A 183 -0.86 -6.20 16.09
N PHE A 184 -2.04 -5.72 15.67
CA PHE A 184 -2.24 -4.40 15.05
C PHE A 184 -3.07 -3.47 15.94
N GLY A 185 -2.75 -2.18 15.94
CA GLY A 185 -3.56 -1.16 16.62
C GLY A 185 -4.82 -0.77 15.84
N PRO A 186 -5.73 0.02 16.43
CA PRO A 186 -6.86 0.58 15.70
C PRO A 186 -6.40 1.59 14.64
N PHE A 187 -6.70 1.31 13.37
CA PHE A 187 -6.35 2.16 12.23
C PHE A 187 -6.89 3.60 12.37
N ARG A 188 -6.01 4.58 12.13
CA ARG A 188 -6.28 6.01 11.98
C ARG A 188 -5.28 6.59 11.00
N TYR A 189 -5.77 7.06 9.84
CA TYR A 189 -4.90 7.66 8.85
C TYR A 189 -4.26 8.93 9.40
N ALA A 190 -2.93 8.94 9.53
CA ALA A 190 -2.19 10.06 10.10
C ALA A 190 -0.78 10.15 9.50
N THR A 191 -0.53 11.19 8.69
CA THR A 191 0.72 11.47 7.97
C THR A 191 1.95 11.50 8.88
N ILE A 192 1.78 11.91 10.15
CA ILE A 192 2.84 11.90 11.15
C ILE A 192 3.52 10.54 11.31
N ASN A 193 2.81 9.43 11.08
CA ASN A 193 3.37 8.08 11.19
C ASN A 193 4.48 7.87 10.16
N ALA A 194 4.27 8.33 8.93
CA ALA A 194 5.24 8.21 7.85
C ALA A 194 6.41 9.20 8.00
N VAL A 195 6.17 10.40 8.54
CA VAL A 195 7.24 11.38 8.87
C VAL A 195 8.10 10.90 10.05
N LEU A 196 7.49 10.29 11.05
CA LEU A 196 8.21 9.63 12.15
C LEU A 196 8.99 8.40 11.65
N MET A 197 8.43 7.64 10.70
CA MET A 197 9.16 6.56 10.03
C MET A 197 10.35 7.08 9.23
N GLY A 198 10.24 8.25 8.59
CA GLY A 198 11.37 8.99 8.01
C GLY A 198 12.49 9.22 9.02
N ASN A 199 12.15 9.72 10.20
CA ASN A 199 13.12 9.90 11.28
C ASN A 199 13.73 8.57 11.78
N VAL A 200 12.96 7.48 11.85
CA VAL A 200 13.48 6.14 12.18
C VAL A 200 14.44 5.63 11.10
N ILE A 201 14.12 5.82 9.81
CA ILE A 201 15.01 5.52 8.68
C ILE A 201 16.35 6.22 8.91
N GLU A 202 16.35 7.56 9.06
CA GLU A 202 17.59 8.35 9.19
C GLU A 202 18.53 7.84 10.29
N LYS A 203 18.00 7.51 11.47
CA LYS A 203 18.83 7.04 12.59
C LYS A 203 19.28 5.59 12.42
N ALA A 204 18.46 4.73 11.83
CA ALA A 204 18.80 3.32 11.59
C ALA A 204 19.84 3.14 10.46
N VAL A 205 19.78 3.95 9.40
CA VAL A 205 20.73 3.89 8.26
C VAL A 205 21.86 4.92 8.32
N ALA A 206 21.91 5.72 9.40
CA ALA A 206 22.91 6.75 9.69
C ALA A 206 23.19 7.75 8.53
N GLN A 207 22.18 8.03 7.71
CA GLN A 207 22.26 8.93 6.55
C GLN A 207 20.91 9.61 6.30
N PRO A 208 20.87 10.79 5.64
CA PRO A 208 19.63 11.49 5.33
C PRO A 208 18.61 10.63 4.57
N VAL A 209 17.33 10.78 4.91
CA VAL A 209 16.23 9.95 4.39
C VAL A 209 16.11 10.03 2.86
N ASP A 210 16.31 11.22 2.28
CA ASP A 210 16.28 11.41 0.82
C ASP A 210 17.41 10.63 0.17
N LYS A 211 18.63 10.68 0.70
CA LYS A 211 19.80 9.94 0.20
C LYS A 211 19.60 8.43 0.31
N TYR A 212 18.98 7.94 1.38
CA TYR A 212 18.61 6.53 1.46
C TYR A 212 17.57 6.15 0.41
N ILE A 213 16.47 6.91 0.24
CA ILE A 213 15.44 6.66 -0.79
C ILE A 213 16.05 6.69 -2.20
N ILE A 214 16.94 7.66 -2.47
CA ILE A 214 17.65 7.80 -3.74
C ILE A 214 18.49 6.55 -4.02
N ASN A 215 19.32 6.11 -3.07
CA ASN A 215 20.23 4.99 -3.26
C ASN A 215 19.53 3.62 -3.25
N ALA A 216 18.53 3.43 -2.38
CA ALA A 216 17.83 2.16 -2.19
C ALA A 216 16.77 1.87 -3.25
N LEU A 217 16.18 2.91 -3.88
CA LEU A 217 15.04 2.75 -4.79
C LEU A 217 15.15 3.56 -6.09
N LEU A 218 15.39 4.88 -6.01
CA LEU A 218 15.29 5.73 -7.21
C LEU A 218 16.42 5.46 -8.22
N ASN A 219 17.67 5.37 -7.75
CA ASN A 219 18.83 5.05 -8.60
C ASN A 219 18.71 3.65 -9.24
N PRO A 220 18.37 2.56 -8.52
CA PRO A 220 18.09 1.25 -9.11
C PRO A 220 16.97 1.24 -10.18
N LEU A 221 15.97 2.13 -10.07
CA LEU A 221 14.91 2.31 -11.07
C LEU A 221 15.27 3.32 -12.18
N GLY A 222 16.50 3.86 -12.21
CA GLY A 222 16.90 4.91 -13.15
C GLY A 222 15.99 6.15 -13.08
N ILE A 223 15.58 6.54 -11.88
CA ILE A 223 14.75 7.72 -11.60
C ILE A 223 15.70 8.87 -11.23
N ASP A 224 16.06 9.65 -12.25
CA ASP A 224 17.09 10.71 -12.21
C ASP A 224 16.55 12.12 -11.89
N ASN A 225 15.24 12.33 -11.97
CA ASN A 225 14.60 13.63 -11.77
C ASN A 225 13.45 13.53 -10.75
N TYR A 226 13.62 14.21 -9.62
CA TYR A 226 12.72 14.17 -8.46
C TYR A 226 12.86 15.45 -7.62
N GLU A 227 11.84 15.78 -6.84
CA GLU A 227 11.87 16.90 -5.89
C GLU A 227 11.29 16.46 -4.55
N PHE A 228 12.09 16.48 -3.48
CA PHE A 228 11.61 16.20 -2.12
C PHE A 228 11.09 17.47 -1.45
N GLN A 229 9.99 17.36 -0.71
CA GLN A 229 9.54 18.38 0.24
C GLN A 229 10.26 18.19 1.60
N TYR A 230 10.51 19.31 2.30
CA TYR A 230 11.24 19.33 3.58
C TYR A 230 10.54 20.19 4.63
N SER A 231 10.81 19.94 5.92
CA SER A 231 10.51 20.87 7.02
C SER A 231 11.45 22.11 6.97
N PRO A 232 11.13 23.19 7.71
CA PRO A 232 12.06 24.31 7.90
C PRO A 232 13.43 23.85 8.43
N MET A 233 13.47 22.87 9.35
CA MET A 233 14.70 22.25 9.85
C MET A 233 15.29 21.14 8.95
N LYS A 234 14.81 21.00 7.72
CA LYS A 234 15.32 20.09 6.67
C LYS A 234 15.06 18.59 6.90
N GLU A 235 14.10 18.23 7.73
CA GLU A 235 13.57 16.87 7.75
C GLU A 235 12.84 16.57 6.44
N VAL A 236 12.98 15.36 5.91
CA VAL A 236 12.30 14.96 4.67
C VAL A 236 10.83 14.65 4.96
N MET A 237 9.94 15.13 4.09
CA MET A 237 8.50 14.83 4.14
C MET A 237 8.22 13.39 3.68
N ALA A 238 8.65 12.39 4.46
CA ALA A 238 8.43 10.97 4.19
C ALA A 238 6.93 10.57 4.17
N GLY A 239 6.03 11.49 4.55
CA GLY A 239 4.58 11.36 4.45
C GLY A 239 3.92 11.94 3.18
N GLY A 240 4.62 12.71 2.35
CA GLY A 240 3.98 13.39 1.21
C GLY A 240 4.90 14.25 0.34
N GLY A 241 4.36 14.77 -0.77
CA GLY A 241 4.99 15.87 -1.51
C GLY A 241 6.24 15.55 -2.34
N LEU A 242 6.78 14.33 -2.29
CA LEU A 242 7.82 13.90 -3.23
C LEU A 242 7.26 13.98 -4.66
N ARG A 243 7.89 14.78 -5.52
CA ARG A 243 7.45 14.99 -6.91
C ARG A 243 8.21 14.08 -7.87
N LEU A 244 7.48 13.45 -8.79
CA LEU A 244 8.00 12.47 -9.75
C LEU A 244 7.35 12.64 -11.13
N ARG A 245 8.04 12.21 -12.20
CA ARG A 245 7.42 12.07 -13.54
C ARG A 245 6.46 10.88 -13.54
N SER A 246 5.41 10.95 -14.34
CA SER A 246 4.39 9.90 -14.43
C SER A 246 4.96 8.53 -14.82
N ARG A 247 6.00 8.50 -15.68
CA ARG A 247 6.72 7.26 -16.03
C ARG A 247 7.53 6.67 -14.88
N ASP A 248 8.05 7.48 -13.95
CA ASP A 248 8.82 6.97 -12.82
C ASP A 248 7.91 6.39 -11.72
N LEU A 249 6.72 6.97 -11.53
CA LEU A 249 5.65 6.35 -10.75
C LEU A 249 5.25 4.98 -11.32
N LEU A 250 5.17 4.85 -12.64
CA LEU A 250 4.87 3.57 -13.31
C LEU A 250 5.92 2.50 -12.99
N LYS A 251 7.22 2.85 -13.03
CA LYS A 251 8.31 1.92 -12.64
C LYS A 251 8.16 1.40 -11.20
N ILE A 252 7.79 2.28 -10.26
CA ILE A 252 7.54 1.91 -8.86
C ILE A 252 6.32 0.96 -8.76
N GLY A 253 5.29 1.20 -9.56
CA GLY A 253 4.15 0.28 -9.68
C GLY A 253 4.53 -1.09 -10.27
N GLU A 254 5.36 -1.11 -11.30
CA GLU A 254 5.88 -2.35 -11.93
C GLU A 254 6.79 -3.13 -10.99
N LEU A 255 7.65 -2.44 -10.22
CA LEU A 255 8.46 -3.05 -9.16
C LEU A 255 7.60 -3.79 -8.13
N VAL A 256 6.52 -3.17 -7.65
CA VAL A 256 5.60 -3.79 -6.69
C VAL A 256 4.82 -4.94 -7.33
N GLN A 257 4.32 -4.77 -8.56
CA GLN A 257 3.65 -5.83 -9.33
C GLN A 257 4.54 -7.07 -9.51
N ASN A 258 5.83 -6.86 -9.76
CA ASN A 258 6.84 -7.90 -9.99
C ASN A 258 7.58 -8.31 -8.70
N LYS A 259 7.00 -8.03 -7.51
CA LYS A 259 7.51 -8.48 -6.20
C LYS A 259 8.96 -8.06 -5.92
N GLY A 260 9.28 -6.79 -6.11
CA GLY A 260 10.61 -6.25 -5.83
C GLY A 260 11.65 -6.47 -6.92
N ILE A 261 11.26 -7.05 -8.07
CA ILE A 261 12.09 -7.15 -9.28
C ILE A 261 11.69 -6.05 -10.26
N PHE A 262 12.66 -5.30 -10.78
CA PHE A 262 12.47 -4.40 -11.93
C PHE A 262 13.38 -4.83 -13.08
N GLU A 263 12.82 -4.96 -14.29
CA GLU A 263 13.43 -5.63 -15.44
C GLU A 263 13.98 -7.03 -15.11
N THR A 264 15.27 -7.14 -14.76
CA THR A 264 15.96 -8.37 -14.35
C THR A 264 16.64 -8.26 -12.97
N VAL A 265 16.54 -7.10 -12.31
CA VAL A 265 17.23 -6.78 -11.06
C VAL A 265 16.25 -6.89 -9.90
N SER A 266 16.53 -7.74 -8.90
CA SER A 266 15.88 -7.65 -7.60
C SER A 266 16.44 -6.43 -6.86
N ILE A 267 15.56 -5.46 -6.62
CA ILE A 267 15.86 -4.23 -5.87
C ILE A 267 15.45 -4.43 -4.41
N ILE A 268 14.31 -5.10 -4.18
CA ILE A 268 13.75 -5.49 -2.89
C ILE A 268 13.32 -6.98 -2.96
N THR A 269 13.21 -7.65 -1.80
CA THR A 269 12.70 -9.02 -1.64
C THR A 269 11.68 -9.12 -0.51
#